data_AF-A0A067SZ93-F1
#
_entry.id   AF-A0A067SZ93-F1
#
_cell.length_a   1.000
_cell.length_b   1.000
_cell.length_c   1.000
_cell.angle_alpha   90.00
_cell.angle_beta   90.00
_cell.angle_gamma   90.00
#
_symmetry.space_group_name_H-M   'P 1'
#
loop_
_entity.id
_entity.type
_entity.pdbx_description
1 polymer ?
#
loop_
_entity_poly.entity_id
_entity_poly.type
_entity_poly.pdbx_seq_one_letter_code
_entity_poly.pdbx_strand_id
1 'polypeptide(L)'
;MAPETAQRIMARWGSIMTGGGKAFTSIFASFLPFMDYERPIRFSAVYFPAWIINAEVDADVIEKDSQKSVKALFRNTYIPGSNVPLLSIAPLWARTLDSVEPMPFTESLLRQYGEDVQCIPFSISPFSVLDVPASSTNSSWSITQDIKVVPSSIKPNLFSAYPVLLPLYIAQYKVEEPESGQDTVTVFIRAHEKKFAGVMVEKILEAEPILTALNAFGNLSFVKNMNLEADVIDVSPERNPRVRLLGASLRPAEDKVNFIAKWLDGHLSSYENIEKLTSLSDLASDDDPRIREMTDEEQHGVDRYFRVVLEIMLMKRINEAMSKITDRQGTVLSLAKGSMLPKLGSVEDASLTVQTRLKELEGQLKDLKPRWWVEWEEASCSKPEPSDQK
;
A
#
# COMPACT_ATOMS: atom_id res chain seq x y z
N MET A 1 8.11 -12.80 -16.68
CA MET A 1 7.24 -13.32 -17.77
C MET A 1 7.95 -13.10 -19.10
N ALA A 2 7.74 -13.91 -20.15
CA ALA A 2 8.32 -13.61 -21.47
C ALA A 2 7.53 -12.49 -22.19
N PRO A 3 8.19 -11.63 -23.01
CA PRO A 3 7.55 -10.51 -23.71
C PRO A 3 6.32 -10.88 -24.55
N GLU A 4 6.43 -11.92 -25.38
CA GLU A 4 5.33 -12.40 -26.23
C GLU A 4 4.10 -12.84 -25.40
N THR A 5 4.33 -13.47 -24.23
CA THR A 5 3.25 -13.84 -23.32
C THR A 5 2.56 -12.60 -22.76
N ALA A 6 3.32 -11.58 -22.37
CA ALA A 6 2.77 -10.32 -21.88
C ALA A 6 1.94 -9.60 -22.95
N GLN A 7 2.44 -9.53 -24.19
CA GLN A 7 1.71 -8.95 -25.32
C GLN A 7 0.38 -9.66 -25.55
N ARG A 8 0.34 -11.00 -25.54
CA ARG A 8 -0.90 -11.77 -25.72
C ARG A 8 -1.92 -11.54 -24.61
N ILE A 9 -1.46 -11.44 -23.35
CA ILE A 9 -2.35 -11.15 -22.22
C ILE A 9 -2.91 -9.74 -22.34
N MET A 10 -2.07 -8.76 -22.68
CA MET A 10 -2.49 -7.36 -22.84
C MET A 10 -3.35 -7.14 -24.08
N ALA A 11 -3.18 -7.91 -25.16
CA ALA A 11 -3.89 -7.75 -26.43
C ALA A 11 -5.41 -7.82 -26.27
N ARG A 12 -5.89 -8.69 -25.37
CA ARG A 12 -7.30 -8.74 -24.98
C ARG A 12 -7.80 -7.37 -24.57
N TRP A 13 -7.09 -6.71 -23.66
CA TRP A 13 -7.50 -5.42 -23.12
C TRP A 13 -7.23 -4.27 -24.10
N GLY A 14 -6.09 -4.30 -24.80
CA GLY A 14 -5.79 -3.35 -25.87
C GLY A 14 -6.90 -3.31 -26.91
N SER A 15 -7.27 -4.46 -27.47
CA SER A 15 -8.33 -4.56 -28.50
C SER A 15 -9.73 -4.17 -28.01
N ILE A 16 -10.11 -4.54 -26.78
CA ILE A 16 -11.40 -4.13 -26.21
C ILE A 16 -11.46 -2.61 -26.06
N MET A 17 -10.36 -2.01 -25.63
CA MET A 17 -10.29 -0.59 -25.28
C MET A 17 -10.10 0.31 -26.50
N THR A 18 -9.53 -0.21 -27.59
CA THR A 18 -9.33 0.57 -28.83
C THR A 18 -10.44 0.41 -29.86
N GLY A 19 -11.44 -0.44 -29.58
CA GLY A 19 -12.49 -0.81 -30.53
C GLY A 19 -11.99 -1.67 -31.70
N GLY A 20 -10.79 -2.24 -31.59
CA GLY A 20 -10.10 -2.86 -32.72
C GLY A 20 -10.82 -4.09 -33.28
N GLY A 21 -10.74 -4.26 -34.62
CA GLY A 21 -11.39 -5.35 -35.34
C GLY A 21 -10.97 -6.79 -34.94
N LYS A 22 -9.95 -6.93 -34.09
CA LYS A 22 -9.41 -8.22 -33.60
C LYS A 22 -9.82 -8.58 -32.17
N ALA A 23 -10.85 -7.94 -31.58
CA ALA A 23 -11.26 -8.20 -30.20
C ALA A 23 -11.46 -9.69 -29.88
N PHE A 24 -12.18 -10.42 -30.75
CA PHE A 24 -12.44 -11.85 -30.55
C PHE A 24 -11.14 -12.68 -30.54
N THR A 25 -10.26 -12.50 -31.53
CA THR A 25 -9.03 -13.31 -31.62
C THR A 25 -8.04 -12.96 -30.51
N SER A 26 -7.94 -11.68 -30.12
CA SER A 26 -7.11 -11.22 -29.01
C SER A 26 -7.51 -11.80 -27.66
N ILE A 27 -8.81 -12.02 -27.40
CA ILE A 27 -9.29 -12.65 -26.16
C ILE A 27 -8.74 -14.07 -26.01
N PHE A 28 -8.78 -14.85 -27.08
CA PHE A 28 -8.36 -16.24 -27.04
C PHE A 28 -6.86 -16.42 -27.31
N ALA A 29 -6.12 -15.38 -27.73
CA ALA A 29 -4.71 -15.47 -28.10
C ALA A 29 -3.77 -15.90 -26.97
N SER A 30 -4.21 -15.74 -25.72
CA SER A 30 -3.54 -16.26 -24.52
C SER A 30 -3.73 -17.78 -24.32
N PHE A 31 -4.80 -18.36 -24.88
CA PHE A 31 -5.11 -19.79 -24.80
C PHE A 31 -4.66 -20.57 -26.03
N LEU A 32 -4.76 -19.97 -27.23
CA LEU A 32 -4.37 -20.60 -28.49
C LEU A 32 -3.24 -19.79 -29.16
N PRO A 33 -1.98 -20.26 -29.09
CA PRO A 33 -0.81 -19.48 -29.51
C PRO A 33 -0.75 -19.19 -31.02
N PHE A 34 -1.53 -19.92 -31.83
CA PHE A 34 -1.55 -19.78 -33.28
C PHE A 34 -2.51 -18.70 -33.79
N MET A 35 -3.36 -18.11 -32.94
CA MET A 35 -4.25 -17.05 -33.39
C MET A 35 -3.53 -15.72 -33.45
N ASP A 36 -3.91 -14.95 -34.47
CA ASP A 36 -3.51 -13.56 -34.60
C ASP A 36 -4.19 -12.70 -33.52
N TYR A 37 -3.54 -11.63 -33.12
CA TYR A 37 -4.02 -10.75 -32.06
C TYR A 37 -3.62 -9.30 -32.34
N GLU A 38 -4.26 -8.38 -31.64
CA GLU A 38 -3.95 -6.97 -31.73
C GLU A 38 -2.58 -6.71 -31.10
N ARG A 39 -1.59 -6.34 -31.92
CA ARG A 39 -0.23 -6.07 -31.45
C ARG A 39 -0.11 -4.60 -31.04
N PRO A 40 0.62 -4.31 -29.96
CA PRO A 40 0.86 -2.93 -29.58
C PRO A 40 1.75 -2.23 -30.61
N ILE A 41 1.52 -0.93 -30.81
CA ILE A 41 2.37 -0.07 -31.66
C ILE A 41 3.71 0.25 -31.00
N ARG A 42 3.76 0.19 -29.66
CA ARG A 42 4.98 0.32 -28.85
C ARG A 42 4.91 -0.63 -27.69
N PHE A 43 6.03 -1.27 -27.37
CA PHE A 43 6.15 -2.20 -26.26
C PHE A 43 7.54 -2.06 -25.63
N SER A 44 7.58 -1.94 -24.30
CA SER A 44 8.84 -1.76 -23.55
C SER A 44 8.82 -2.56 -22.25
N ALA A 45 9.96 -3.15 -21.90
CA ALA A 45 10.22 -3.68 -20.58
C ALA A 45 10.78 -2.57 -19.68
N VAL A 46 10.23 -2.40 -18.48
CA VAL A 46 10.70 -1.38 -17.54
C VAL A 46 10.79 -1.91 -16.11
N TYR A 47 11.67 -1.30 -15.33
CA TYR A 47 11.67 -1.35 -13.88
C TYR A 47 11.06 -0.07 -13.33
N PHE A 48 9.92 -0.21 -12.64
CA PHE A 48 9.27 0.92 -11.96
C PHE A 48 9.71 0.97 -10.50
N PRO A 49 10.24 2.11 -10.01
CA PRO A 49 10.69 2.24 -8.64
C PRO A 49 9.52 2.36 -7.68
N ALA A 50 9.66 1.74 -6.51
CA ALA A 50 8.68 1.77 -5.45
C ALA A 50 9.33 1.77 -4.07
N TRP A 51 8.61 2.32 -3.10
CA TRP A 51 8.93 2.26 -1.69
C TRP A 51 7.94 1.35 -1.00
N ILE A 52 8.46 0.33 -0.31
CA ILE A 52 7.68 -0.49 0.61
C ILE A 52 7.90 0.06 2.01
N ILE A 53 6.83 0.49 2.66
CA ILE A 53 6.90 1.21 3.93
C ILE A 53 6.33 0.35 5.05
N ASN A 54 7.11 0.22 6.11
CA ASN A 54 6.67 -0.27 7.41
C ASN A 54 6.75 0.90 8.40
N ALA A 55 5.64 1.20 9.09
CA ALA A 55 5.60 2.31 10.02
C ALA A 55 4.71 2.04 11.25
N GLU A 56 5.15 2.54 12.40
CA GLU A 56 4.33 2.76 13.59
C GLU A 56 4.13 4.25 13.76
N VAL A 57 2.87 4.69 13.84
CA VAL A 57 2.51 6.11 13.87
C VAL A 57 1.55 6.38 15.02
N ASP A 58 1.82 7.41 15.81
CA ASP A 58 0.85 7.99 16.73
C ASP A 58 0.18 9.20 16.09
N ALA A 59 -1.12 9.38 16.35
CA ALA A 59 -1.90 10.52 15.88
C ALA A 59 -3.07 10.78 16.82
N ASP A 60 -3.42 12.04 17.01
CA ASP A 60 -4.65 12.45 17.67
C ASP A 60 -5.84 12.33 16.72
N VAL A 61 -6.86 11.64 17.20
CA VAL A 61 -8.10 11.37 16.47
C VAL A 61 -9.27 11.92 17.27
N ILE A 62 -10.11 12.70 16.61
CA ILE A 62 -11.39 13.17 17.14
C ILE A 62 -12.46 12.18 16.69
N GLU A 63 -13.04 11.48 17.66
CA GLU A 63 -14.16 10.57 17.45
C GLU A 63 -15.35 10.99 18.29
N LYS A 64 -16.48 11.34 17.65
CA LYS A 64 -17.71 11.78 18.34
C LYS A 64 -17.42 12.84 19.41
N ASP A 65 -16.66 13.86 19.03
CA ASP A 65 -16.22 14.99 19.85
C ASP A 65 -15.23 14.65 20.98
N SER A 66 -14.76 13.41 21.09
CA SER A 66 -13.68 13.03 21.99
C SER A 66 -12.35 12.91 21.24
N GLN A 67 -11.38 13.74 21.62
CA GLN A 67 -10.00 13.61 21.16
C GLN A 67 -9.28 12.52 21.95
N LYS A 68 -8.56 11.67 21.24
CA LYS A 68 -7.73 10.61 21.81
C LYS A 68 -6.51 10.34 20.96
N SER A 69 -5.41 9.96 21.60
CA SER A 69 -4.21 9.50 20.91
C SER A 69 -4.40 8.06 20.42
N VAL A 70 -4.13 7.84 19.14
CA VAL A 70 -4.29 6.57 18.44
C VAL A 70 -2.94 6.16 17.87
N LYS A 71 -2.60 4.89 18.08
CA LYS A 71 -1.45 4.25 17.46
C LYS A 71 -1.93 3.42 16.27
N ALA A 72 -1.24 3.52 15.13
CA ALA A 72 -1.52 2.83 13.89
C ALA A 72 -0.25 2.12 13.39
N LEU A 73 -0.43 0.91 12.85
CA LEU A 73 0.66 0.09 12.29
C LEU A 73 0.44 -0.17 10.81
N PHE A 74 1.37 0.29 9.98
CA PHE A 74 1.40 0.07 8.55
C PHE A 74 2.46 -0.98 8.22
N ARG A 75 2.11 -1.98 7.43
CA ARG A 75 3.02 -3.05 7.03
C ARG A 75 2.98 -3.28 5.53
N ASN A 76 4.13 -3.22 4.86
CA ASN A 76 4.28 -3.38 3.42
C ASN A 76 3.35 -2.45 2.62
N THR A 77 3.21 -1.21 3.09
CA THR A 77 2.46 -0.18 2.37
C THR A 77 3.26 0.25 1.15
N TYR A 78 2.65 0.19 -0.03
CA TYR A 78 3.28 0.57 -1.29
C TYR A 78 3.08 2.05 -1.57
N ILE A 79 4.18 2.75 -1.81
CA ILE A 79 4.24 4.13 -2.33
C ILE A 79 5.04 4.11 -3.63
N PRO A 80 4.58 4.79 -4.70
CA PRO A 80 5.37 4.88 -5.93
C PRO A 80 6.68 5.62 -5.67
N GLY A 81 7.78 5.13 -6.26
CA GLY A 81 9.09 5.79 -6.20
C GLY A 81 9.27 6.85 -7.27
N SER A 82 8.37 6.92 -8.25
CA SER A 82 8.41 7.87 -9.37
C SER A 82 7.05 8.49 -9.62
N ASN A 83 7.03 9.73 -10.12
CA ASN A 83 5.83 10.48 -10.48
C ASN A 83 5.41 10.29 -11.95
N VAL A 84 5.93 9.29 -12.67
CA VAL A 84 5.49 9.00 -14.04
C VAL A 84 3.96 8.81 -14.06
N PRO A 85 3.22 9.57 -14.88
CA PRO A 85 1.76 9.47 -14.99
C PRO A 85 1.30 8.03 -15.23
N LEU A 86 0.10 7.71 -14.75
CA LEU A 86 -0.55 6.37 -14.78
C LEU A 86 0.17 5.31 -13.93
N LEU A 87 1.47 5.09 -14.12
CA LEU A 87 2.24 4.10 -13.37
C LEU A 87 2.30 4.43 -11.87
N SER A 88 2.43 5.72 -11.55
CA SER A 88 2.53 6.18 -10.18
C SER A 88 1.22 6.05 -9.39
N ILE A 89 0.07 5.94 -10.06
CA ILE A 89 -1.26 5.71 -9.45
C ILE A 89 -1.74 4.25 -9.55
N ALA A 90 -0.99 3.39 -10.26
CA ALA A 90 -1.24 1.95 -10.35
C ALA A 90 -0.84 1.14 -9.09
N PRO A 91 -1.69 0.26 -8.53
CA PRO A 91 -1.34 -0.56 -7.37
C PRO A 91 -0.43 -1.76 -7.72
N LEU A 92 0.84 -1.48 -7.98
CA LEU A 92 1.78 -2.46 -8.54
C LEU A 92 2.28 -3.50 -7.55
N TRP A 93 2.19 -3.26 -6.23
CA TRP A 93 2.64 -4.19 -5.20
C TRP A 93 1.56 -5.22 -4.81
N ALA A 94 1.70 -6.44 -5.33
CA ALA A 94 0.79 -7.54 -5.02
C ALA A 94 0.98 -8.08 -3.60
N ARG A 95 -0.07 -8.67 -3.00
CA ARG A 95 0.05 -9.30 -1.66
C ARG A 95 0.98 -10.50 -1.64
N THR A 96 1.10 -11.18 -2.78
CA THR A 96 1.99 -12.33 -2.96
C THR A 96 3.47 -11.97 -2.82
N LEU A 97 3.84 -10.69 -2.95
CA LEU A 97 5.21 -10.21 -2.78
C LEU A 97 5.62 -10.04 -1.31
N ASP A 98 4.68 -10.06 -0.36
CA ASP A 98 5.00 -9.89 1.07
C ASP A 98 5.86 -11.01 1.67
N SER A 99 5.88 -12.16 1.01
CA SER A 99 6.65 -13.34 1.42
C SER A 99 7.78 -13.66 0.45
N VAL A 100 8.16 -12.71 -0.39
CA VAL A 100 9.21 -12.89 -1.41
C VAL A 100 10.29 -11.85 -1.17
N GLU A 101 11.47 -12.31 -0.80
CA GLU A 101 12.67 -11.48 -0.78
C GLU A 101 13.02 -11.03 -2.21
N PRO A 102 13.13 -9.71 -2.47
CA PRO A 102 13.56 -9.21 -3.77
C PRO A 102 14.99 -9.64 -4.11
N MET A 103 15.24 -9.90 -5.39
CA MET A 103 16.59 -10.16 -5.87
C MET A 103 17.42 -8.86 -5.84
N PRO A 104 18.68 -8.91 -5.36
CA PRO A 104 19.59 -7.77 -5.46
C PRO A 104 19.75 -7.29 -6.90
N PHE A 105 19.77 -5.98 -7.09
CA PHE A 105 19.92 -5.42 -8.42
C PHE A 105 21.31 -5.68 -8.97
N THR A 106 21.38 -6.12 -10.23
CA THR A 106 22.63 -6.27 -10.97
C THR A 106 22.44 -5.76 -12.39
N GLU A 107 23.50 -5.30 -13.04
CA GLU A 107 23.43 -4.84 -14.44
C GLU A 107 22.92 -5.92 -15.40
N SER A 108 23.08 -7.20 -15.05
CA SER A 108 22.54 -8.30 -15.85
C SER A 108 21.01 -8.28 -15.96
N LEU A 109 20.33 -7.68 -14.97
CA LEU A 109 18.87 -7.52 -14.97
C LEU A 109 18.39 -6.47 -15.98
N LEU A 110 19.28 -5.60 -16.47
CA LEU A 110 18.96 -4.62 -17.53
C LEU A 110 18.78 -5.28 -18.90
N ARG A 111 19.04 -6.59 -19.03
CA ARG A 111 18.79 -7.33 -20.26
C ARG A 111 18.10 -8.66 -19.98
N GLN A 112 16.84 -8.78 -20.36
CA GLN A 112 16.04 -9.97 -20.12
C GLN A 112 15.33 -10.43 -21.38
N TYR A 113 15.32 -11.74 -21.62
CA TYR A 113 14.70 -12.33 -22.82
C TYR A 113 15.22 -11.73 -24.15
N GLY A 114 16.46 -11.23 -24.15
CA GLY A 114 17.06 -10.57 -25.30
C GLY A 114 16.66 -9.11 -25.50
N GLU A 115 15.79 -8.56 -24.64
CA GLU A 115 15.35 -7.16 -24.64
C GLU A 115 16.06 -6.35 -23.57
N ASP A 116 16.26 -5.06 -23.84
CA ASP A 116 16.77 -4.11 -22.86
C ASP A 116 15.64 -3.63 -21.94
N VAL A 117 15.90 -3.60 -20.63
CA VAL A 117 14.97 -3.19 -19.59
C VAL A 117 15.34 -1.79 -19.13
N GLN A 118 14.40 -0.85 -19.23
CA GLN A 118 14.63 0.54 -18.83
C GLN A 118 14.34 0.74 -17.35
N CYS A 119 15.26 1.34 -16.61
CA CYS A 119 15.00 1.74 -15.22
C CYS A 119 14.39 3.15 -15.17
N ILE A 120 13.19 3.26 -14.61
CA ILE A 120 12.59 4.55 -14.29
C ILE A 120 13.26 5.06 -13.01
N PRO A 121 13.75 6.31 -12.98
CA PRO A 121 14.45 6.84 -11.82
C PRO A 121 13.48 7.11 -10.66
N PHE A 122 13.99 6.99 -9.43
CA PHE A 122 13.29 7.50 -8.26
C PHE A 122 13.20 9.03 -8.36
N SER A 123 11.99 9.56 -8.19
CA SER A 123 11.72 10.99 -8.10
C SER A 123 10.91 11.36 -6.86
N ILE A 124 10.39 10.38 -6.12
CA ILE A 124 9.61 10.58 -4.90
C ILE A 124 10.44 10.09 -3.73
N SER A 125 10.64 10.94 -2.73
CA SER A 125 11.24 10.55 -1.45
C SER A 125 10.26 9.67 -0.65
N PRO A 126 10.73 8.59 0.01
CA PRO A 126 9.85 7.79 0.86
C PRO A 126 9.35 8.59 2.06
N PHE A 127 10.04 9.67 2.44
CA PHE A 127 9.69 10.51 3.58
C PHE A 127 8.68 11.60 3.24
N SER A 128 8.41 11.88 1.96
CA SER A 128 7.40 12.87 1.55
C SER A 128 6.02 12.60 2.18
N VAL A 129 5.69 11.33 2.44
CA VAL A 129 4.42 10.96 3.10
C VAL A 129 4.33 11.45 4.54
N LEU A 130 5.47 11.63 5.22
CA LEU A 130 5.55 12.20 6.58
C LEU A 130 5.46 13.72 6.57
N ASP A 131 5.79 14.35 5.44
CA ASP A 131 5.70 15.80 5.26
C ASP A 131 4.28 16.26 4.87
N VAL A 132 3.44 15.36 4.35
CA VAL A 132 2.03 15.67 4.01
C VAL A 132 1.26 16.20 5.23
N PRO A 133 1.28 15.55 6.42
CA PRO A 133 0.65 16.11 7.60
C PRO A 133 1.21 17.46 8.05
N ALA A 134 2.54 17.63 8.00
CA ALA A 134 3.21 18.85 8.42
C ALA A 134 2.90 20.05 7.49
N SER A 135 2.72 19.79 6.19
CA SER A 135 2.35 20.80 5.19
C SER A 135 0.86 21.14 5.15
N SER A 136 0.02 20.44 5.93
CA SER A 136 -1.43 20.66 5.93
C SER A 136 -1.81 21.96 6.65
N THR A 137 -2.47 22.86 5.94
CA THR A 137 -3.14 24.04 6.54
C THR A 137 -4.43 23.68 7.27
N ASN A 138 -5.01 22.51 6.97
CA ASN A 138 -6.22 22.03 7.61
C ASN A 138 -5.92 21.57 9.04
N SER A 139 -6.71 22.06 10.00
CA SER A 139 -6.63 21.65 11.40
C SER A 139 -7.06 20.21 11.64
N SER A 140 -7.86 19.63 10.74
CA SER A 140 -8.29 18.24 10.79
C SER A 140 -8.55 17.66 9.39
N TRP A 141 -8.37 16.35 9.23
CA TRP A 141 -8.77 15.59 8.06
C TRP A 141 -9.93 14.66 8.40
N SER A 142 -11.02 14.74 7.64
CA SER A 142 -12.18 13.85 7.82
C SER A 142 -11.95 12.54 7.07
N ILE A 143 -11.86 11.43 7.81
CA ILE A 143 -11.78 10.07 7.23
C ILE A 143 -13.20 9.54 7.00
N THR A 144 -14.04 9.68 8.01
CA THR A 144 -15.48 9.40 7.94
C THR A 144 -16.24 10.56 8.61
N GLN A 145 -17.57 10.49 8.64
CA GLN A 145 -18.38 11.46 9.38
C GLN A 145 -18.03 11.49 10.88
N ASP A 146 -17.62 10.34 11.43
CA ASP A 146 -17.36 10.15 12.86
C ASP A 146 -15.87 10.19 13.25
N ILE A 147 -14.95 10.19 12.27
CA ILE A 147 -13.52 10.07 12.51
C ILE A 147 -12.78 11.19 11.80
N LYS A 148 -12.12 12.04 12.59
CA LYS A 148 -11.20 13.06 12.08
C LYS A 148 -9.81 12.87 12.68
N VAL A 149 -8.78 13.15 11.91
CA VAL A 149 -7.38 13.10 12.36
C VAL A 149 -6.81 14.51 12.42
N VAL A 150 -6.02 14.82 13.44
CA VAL A 150 -5.29 16.09 13.56
C VAL A 150 -3.92 15.92 12.89
N PRO A 151 -3.66 16.51 11.71
CA PRO A 151 -2.46 16.20 10.93
C PRO A 151 -1.16 16.53 11.66
N SER A 152 -1.13 17.67 12.37
CA SER A 152 0.05 18.12 13.12
C SER A 152 0.44 17.22 14.30
N SER A 153 -0.45 16.32 14.73
CA SER A 153 -0.18 15.35 15.80
C SER A 153 0.45 14.05 15.30
N ILE A 154 0.54 13.86 13.98
CA ILE A 154 1.06 12.64 13.38
C ILE A 154 2.56 12.56 13.65
N LYS A 155 2.97 11.55 14.42
CA LYS A 155 4.36 11.31 14.79
C LYS A 155 4.75 9.85 14.53
N PRO A 156 5.77 9.58 13.70
CA PRO A 156 6.30 8.24 13.55
C PRO A 156 7.09 7.83 14.81
N ASN A 157 6.84 6.62 15.29
CA ASN A 157 7.63 5.94 16.34
C ASN A 157 8.58 4.89 15.77
N LEU A 158 8.28 4.42 14.56
CA LEU A 158 9.14 3.60 13.74
C LEU A 158 8.78 3.89 12.28
N PHE A 159 9.76 4.01 11.41
CA PHE A 159 9.56 4.16 9.98
C PHE A 159 10.73 3.56 9.22
N SER A 160 10.45 2.60 8.34
CA SER A 160 11.43 2.04 7.41
C SER A 160 10.86 2.07 6.00
N ALA A 161 11.74 2.34 5.04
CA ALA A 161 11.43 2.37 3.63
C ALA A 161 12.38 1.44 2.88
N TYR A 162 11.82 0.51 2.11
CA TYR A 162 12.59 -0.42 1.31
C TYR A 162 12.44 -0.06 -0.17
N PRO A 163 13.52 0.35 -0.86
CA PRO A 163 13.48 0.60 -2.30
C PRO A 163 13.38 -0.74 -3.02
N VAL A 164 12.42 -0.85 -3.94
CA VAL A 164 12.26 -2.02 -4.81
C VAL A 164 12.02 -1.58 -6.25
N LEU A 165 12.50 -2.38 -7.20
CA LEU A 165 12.26 -2.19 -8.63
C LEU A 165 11.27 -3.23 -9.12
N LEU A 166 10.07 -2.78 -9.52
CA LEU A 166 9.00 -3.65 -9.98
C LEU A 166 9.10 -3.86 -11.49
N PRO A 167 9.29 -5.10 -11.96
CA PRO A 167 9.36 -5.36 -13.40
C PRO A 167 7.96 -5.27 -14.01
N LEU A 168 7.83 -4.44 -15.05
CA LEU A 168 6.60 -4.22 -15.82
C LEU A 168 6.85 -4.36 -17.32
N TYR A 169 5.80 -4.68 -18.05
CA TYR A 169 5.72 -4.38 -19.48
C TYR A 169 4.71 -3.26 -19.70
N ILE A 170 5.05 -2.33 -20.58
CA ILE A 170 4.18 -1.22 -21.00
C ILE A 170 3.95 -1.36 -22.50
N ALA A 171 2.69 -1.23 -22.90
CA ALA A 171 2.24 -1.34 -24.27
C ALA A 171 1.35 -0.14 -24.61
N GLN A 172 1.51 0.41 -25.81
CA GLN A 172 0.59 1.40 -26.37
C GLN A 172 -0.14 0.78 -27.57
N TYR A 173 -1.44 0.97 -27.64
CA TYR A 173 -2.28 0.54 -28.76
C TYR A 173 -2.91 1.75 -29.43
N LYS A 174 -3.12 1.67 -30.74
CA LYS A 174 -3.77 2.73 -31.51
C LYS A 174 -5.29 2.59 -31.41
N VAL A 175 -6.00 3.71 -31.21
CA VAL A 175 -7.46 3.78 -31.28
C VAL A 175 -7.90 3.93 -32.73
N GLU A 176 -8.84 3.10 -33.20
CA GLU A 176 -9.27 3.11 -34.61
C GLU A 176 -10.11 4.35 -34.95
N GLU A 177 -10.98 4.76 -34.04
CA GLU A 177 -11.89 5.91 -34.19
C GLU A 177 -11.80 6.81 -32.94
N PRO A 178 -10.86 7.77 -32.90
CA PRO A 178 -10.66 8.62 -31.74
C PRO A 178 -11.75 9.70 -31.66
N GLU A 179 -12.96 9.32 -31.24
CA GLU A 179 -14.05 10.28 -30.94
C GLU A 179 -13.66 11.21 -29.78
N SER A 180 -12.94 10.69 -28.79
CA SER A 180 -12.45 11.41 -27.60
C SER A 180 -11.16 12.22 -27.81
N GLY A 181 -10.61 12.27 -29.03
CA GLY A 181 -9.32 12.91 -29.33
C GLY A 181 -8.08 12.19 -28.77
N GLN A 182 -8.25 10.99 -28.21
CA GLN A 182 -7.17 10.15 -27.70
C GLN A 182 -6.80 9.09 -28.76
N ASP A 183 -5.64 9.26 -29.39
CA ASP A 183 -5.19 8.38 -30.49
C ASP A 183 -4.59 7.05 -30.00
N THR A 184 -4.25 6.96 -28.71
CA THR A 184 -3.60 5.79 -28.13
C THR A 184 -4.07 5.48 -26.72
N VAL A 185 -4.07 4.18 -26.39
CA VAL A 185 -4.36 3.66 -25.05
C VAL A 185 -3.13 2.97 -24.50
N THR A 186 -2.74 3.35 -23.29
CA THR A 186 -1.65 2.69 -22.57
C THR A 186 -2.18 1.52 -21.74
N VAL A 187 -1.59 0.35 -21.93
CA VAL A 187 -1.83 -0.87 -21.15
C VAL A 187 -0.51 -1.28 -20.53
N PHE A 188 -0.51 -1.66 -19.26
CA PHE A 188 0.67 -2.21 -18.62
C PHE A 188 0.34 -3.40 -17.73
N ILE A 189 1.34 -4.23 -17.49
CA ILE A 189 1.19 -5.51 -16.80
C ILE A 189 2.38 -5.78 -15.90
N ARG A 190 2.11 -6.34 -14.71
CA ARG A 190 3.14 -6.81 -13.78
C ARG A 190 3.88 -8.03 -14.35
N ALA A 191 5.16 -7.88 -14.64
CA ALA A 191 5.94 -8.93 -15.31
C ALA A 191 6.46 -10.03 -14.34
N HIS A 192 6.40 -9.79 -13.04
CA HIS A 192 6.80 -10.77 -12.00
C HIS A 192 5.74 -11.86 -11.75
N GLU A 193 4.49 -11.64 -12.16
CA GLU A 193 3.41 -12.62 -12.00
C GLU A 193 3.34 -13.54 -13.23
N LYS A 194 3.23 -14.85 -13.02
CA LYS A 194 3.06 -15.83 -14.13
C LYS A 194 1.60 -16.12 -14.46
N LYS A 195 0.70 -15.97 -13.48
CA LYS A 195 -0.74 -16.25 -13.58
C LYS A 195 -1.48 -15.03 -13.07
N PHE A 196 -2.58 -14.65 -13.75
CA PHE A 196 -3.38 -13.47 -13.41
C PHE A 196 -2.55 -12.19 -13.29
N ALA A 197 -1.52 -12.08 -14.13
CA ALA A 197 -0.62 -10.95 -14.13
C ALA A 197 -1.43 -9.67 -14.26
N GLY A 198 -1.37 -8.83 -13.23
CA GLY A 198 -2.31 -7.74 -13.07
C GLY A 198 -2.18 -6.75 -14.20
N VAL A 199 -3.14 -6.78 -15.14
CA VAL A 199 -3.21 -5.86 -16.26
C VAL A 199 -3.94 -4.62 -15.78
N MET A 200 -3.42 -3.48 -16.18
CA MET A 200 -3.95 -2.17 -15.86
C MET A 200 -4.02 -1.35 -17.14
N VAL A 201 -5.09 -0.59 -17.28
CA VAL A 201 -5.36 0.17 -18.50
C VAL A 201 -5.63 1.63 -18.15
N GLU A 202 -5.09 2.53 -18.94
CA GLU A 202 -5.44 3.95 -18.93
C GLU A 202 -6.94 4.16 -19.16
N LYS A 203 -7.56 5.07 -18.39
CA LYS A 203 -8.96 5.46 -18.59
C LYS A 203 -9.12 6.12 -19.96
N ILE A 204 -10.18 5.73 -20.67
CA ILE A 204 -10.62 6.36 -21.91
C ILE A 204 -11.87 7.16 -21.58
N LEU A 205 -11.94 8.40 -22.07
CA LEU A 205 -12.98 9.37 -21.68
C LEU A 205 -14.40 8.95 -22.09
N GLU A 206 -14.54 8.06 -23.07
CA GLU A 206 -15.82 7.59 -23.57
C GLU A 206 -16.03 6.10 -23.23
N ALA A 207 -16.59 5.87 -22.04
CA ALA A 207 -16.74 4.53 -21.47
C ALA A 207 -17.92 3.70 -22.04
N GLU A 208 -18.83 4.30 -22.82
CA GLU A 208 -20.07 3.63 -23.27
C GLU A 208 -19.82 2.42 -24.21
N PRO A 209 -18.95 2.51 -25.25
CA PRO A 209 -18.61 1.35 -26.07
C PRO A 209 -17.91 0.25 -25.27
N ILE A 210 -17.05 0.65 -24.33
CA ILE A 210 -16.29 -0.25 -23.45
C ILE A 210 -17.24 -0.98 -22.50
N LEU A 211 -18.18 -0.27 -21.87
CA LEU A 211 -19.22 -0.86 -21.02
C LEU A 211 -20.07 -1.84 -21.80
N THR A 212 -20.45 -1.50 -23.04
CA THR A 212 -21.21 -2.38 -23.92
C THR A 212 -20.42 -3.64 -24.26
N ALA A 213 -19.14 -3.52 -24.61
CA ALA A 213 -18.26 -4.65 -24.84
C ALA A 213 -18.11 -5.52 -23.58
N LEU A 214 -17.79 -4.91 -22.43
CA LEU A 214 -17.65 -5.60 -21.14
C LEU A 214 -18.94 -6.32 -20.72
N ASN A 215 -20.10 -5.71 -20.96
CA ASN A 215 -21.41 -6.30 -20.68
C ASN A 215 -21.74 -7.44 -21.65
N ALA A 216 -21.37 -7.31 -22.94
CA ALA A 216 -21.51 -8.37 -23.93
C ALA A 216 -20.67 -9.60 -23.60
N PHE A 217 -19.55 -9.42 -22.88
CA PHE A 217 -18.74 -10.50 -22.34
C PHE A 217 -19.30 -11.15 -21.07
N GLY A 218 -20.50 -10.76 -20.63
CA GLY A 218 -21.45 -11.57 -19.84
C GLY A 218 -20.94 -12.26 -18.57
N ASN A 219 -21.44 -11.83 -17.41
CA ASN A 219 -21.39 -12.58 -16.13
C ASN A 219 -20.02 -12.91 -15.52
N LEU A 220 -18.94 -12.33 -16.02
CA LEU A 220 -17.67 -12.38 -15.33
C LEU A 220 -17.72 -11.46 -14.11
N SER A 221 -17.85 -12.07 -12.92
CA SER A 221 -17.92 -11.40 -11.62
C SER A 221 -16.82 -10.36 -11.39
N PHE A 222 -15.71 -10.44 -12.12
CA PHE A 222 -14.61 -9.49 -12.05
C PHE A 222 -14.99 -8.07 -12.55
N VAL A 223 -15.87 -7.92 -13.55
CA VAL A 223 -16.20 -6.59 -14.12
C VAL A 223 -16.96 -5.72 -13.11
N LYS A 224 -17.82 -6.33 -12.29
CA LYS A 224 -18.61 -5.62 -11.26
C LYS A 224 -17.74 -4.93 -10.21
N ASN A 225 -16.49 -5.36 -10.07
CA ASN A 225 -15.54 -4.82 -9.12
C ASN A 225 -14.49 -3.92 -9.80
N MET A 226 -14.70 -3.48 -11.04
CA MET A 226 -13.82 -2.46 -11.65
C MET A 226 -14.24 -1.06 -11.21
N ASN A 227 -13.27 -0.20 -10.94
CA ASN A 227 -13.52 1.23 -10.75
C ASN A 227 -13.30 1.94 -12.08
N LEU A 228 -14.34 2.04 -12.91
CA LEU A 228 -14.25 2.66 -14.24
C LEU A 228 -14.02 4.17 -14.18
N GLU A 229 -14.22 4.78 -13.02
CA GLU A 229 -13.95 6.19 -12.82
C GLU A 229 -12.48 6.50 -12.54
N ALA A 230 -11.68 5.49 -12.16
CA ALA A 230 -10.26 5.67 -11.91
C ALA A 230 -9.50 5.94 -13.22
N ASP A 231 -8.50 6.81 -13.16
CA ASP A 231 -7.60 7.11 -14.28
C ASP A 231 -6.81 5.88 -14.75
N VAL A 232 -6.64 4.90 -13.86
CA VAL A 232 -6.11 3.56 -14.17
C VAL A 232 -7.11 2.51 -13.73
N ILE A 233 -7.58 1.73 -14.70
CA ILE A 233 -8.50 0.63 -14.51
C ILE A 233 -7.69 -0.66 -14.29
N ASP A 234 -7.65 -1.14 -13.06
CA ASP A 234 -7.10 -2.45 -12.72
C ASP A 234 -8.12 -3.54 -13.08
N VAL A 235 -7.80 -4.35 -14.09
CA VAL A 235 -8.65 -5.42 -14.60
C VAL A 235 -8.28 -6.79 -14.02
N SER A 236 -7.44 -6.81 -12.99
CA SER A 236 -7.06 -8.01 -12.25
C SER A 236 -8.24 -8.61 -11.48
N PRO A 237 -8.30 -9.94 -11.31
CA PRO A 237 -9.34 -10.58 -10.49
C PRO A 237 -9.21 -10.21 -9.00
N GLU A 238 -8.01 -9.88 -8.55
CA GLU A 238 -7.71 -9.51 -7.16
C GLU A 238 -7.27 -8.05 -7.08
N ARG A 239 -8.02 -7.26 -6.31
CA ARG A 239 -7.62 -5.88 -5.99
C ARG A 239 -6.45 -5.91 -5.01
N ASN A 240 -5.41 -5.14 -5.30
CA ASN A 240 -4.24 -5.00 -4.46
C ASN A 240 -4.26 -3.62 -3.80
N PRO A 241 -4.70 -3.49 -2.53
CA PRO A 241 -4.63 -2.18 -1.87
C PRO A 241 -3.16 -1.79 -1.68
N ARG A 242 -2.85 -0.51 -1.93
CA ARG A 242 -1.54 0.09 -1.71
C ARG A 242 -1.28 0.19 -0.22
N VAL A 243 -2.29 0.64 0.53
CA VAL A 243 -2.20 0.87 1.97
C VAL A 243 -2.58 -0.39 2.74
N ARG A 244 -1.68 -0.80 3.62
CA ARG A 244 -1.84 -2.01 4.42
C ARG A 244 -1.70 -1.65 5.89
N LEU A 245 -2.84 -1.30 6.48
CA LEU A 245 -2.97 -1.01 7.89
C LEU A 245 -3.21 -2.32 8.66
N LEU A 246 -2.20 -2.76 9.40
CA LEU A 246 -2.23 -3.99 10.18
C LEU A 246 -3.12 -3.87 11.43
N GLY A 247 -3.17 -2.68 12.03
CA GLY A 247 -4.03 -2.41 13.19
C GLY A 247 -3.99 -0.96 13.64
N ALA A 248 -5.02 -0.56 14.37
CA ALA A 248 -5.11 0.74 15.03
C ALA A 248 -5.72 0.58 16.44
N SER A 249 -5.36 1.45 17.39
CA SER A 249 -5.88 1.39 18.77
C SER A 249 -7.32 1.91 18.92
N LEU A 250 -8.07 1.98 17.80
CA LEU A 250 -9.46 2.40 17.72
C LEU A 250 -10.45 1.26 18.05
N ARG A 251 -11.70 1.63 18.36
CA ARG A 251 -12.80 0.68 18.64
C ARG A 251 -14.09 1.04 17.89
N PRO A 252 -14.80 0.08 17.26
CA PRO A 252 -14.30 -1.25 16.90
C PRO A 252 -13.10 -1.11 15.96
N ALA A 253 -12.10 -1.97 16.11
CA ALA A 253 -10.83 -1.80 15.40
C ALA A 253 -10.98 -2.11 13.90
N GLU A 254 -11.69 -3.19 13.57
CA GLU A 254 -11.69 -3.76 12.22
C GLU A 254 -12.30 -2.84 11.17
N ASP A 255 -13.53 -2.35 11.39
CA ASP A 255 -14.20 -1.45 10.45
C ASP A 255 -13.40 -0.15 10.24
N LYS A 256 -12.87 0.41 11.34
CA LYS A 256 -12.13 1.68 11.31
C LYS A 256 -10.78 1.55 10.62
N VAL A 257 -10.08 0.44 10.85
CA VAL A 257 -8.84 0.13 10.14
C VAL A 257 -9.09 0.06 8.64
N ASN A 258 -10.16 -0.62 8.22
CA ASN A 258 -10.52 -0.70 6.81
C ASN A 258 -10.90 0.67 6.22
N PHE A 259 -11.63 1.51 6.96
CA PHE A 259 -11.97 2.87 6.50
C PHE A 259 -10.73 3.76 6.35
N ILE A 260 -9.81 3.72 7.31
CA ILE A 260 -8.55 4.49 7.25
C ILE A 260 -7.71 4.02 6.07
N ALA A 261 -7.52 2.71 5.92
CA ALA A 261 -6.75 2.14 4.81
C ALA A 261 -7.35 2.53 3.46
N LYS A 262 -8.67 2.38 3.28
CA LYS A 262 -9.37 2.75 2.04
C LYS A 262 -9.30 4.25 1.76
N TRP A 263 -9.41 5.08 2.78
CA TRP A 263 -9.30 6.54 2.65
C TRP A 263 -7.90 6.94 2.16
N LEU A 264 -6.85 6.43 2.78
CA LEU A 264 -5.46 6.66 2.35
C LEU A 264 -5.20 6.09 0.94
N ASP A 265 -5.71 4.91 0.64
CA ASP A 265 -5.58 4.26 -0.67
C ASP A 265 -6.22 5.11 -1.79
N GLY A 266 -7.39 5.70 -1.51
CA GLY A 266 -8.05 6.65 -2.39
C GLY A 266 -7.21 7.90 -2.65
N HIS A 267 -6.57 8.45 -1.61
CA HIS A 267 -5.66 9.58 -1.77
C HIS A 267 -4.44 9.23 -2.64
N LEU A 268 -3.83 8.06 -2.41
CA LEU A 268 -2.70 7.58 -3.21
C LEU A 268 -3.08 7.16 -4.63
N SER A 269 -4.37 7.01 -4.94
CA SER A 269 -4.86 6.69 -6.28
C SER A 269 -5.04 7.93 -7.17
N SER A 270 -4.89 9.14 -6.61
CA SER A 270 -4.99 10.40 -7.35
C SER A 270 -3.61 10.89 -7.78
N TYR A 271 -3.43 11.20 -9.06
CA TYR A 271 -2.15 11.66 -9.60
C TYR A 271 -1.73 13.01 -9.02
N GLU A 272 -2.67 13.92 -8.77
CA GLU A 272 -2.41 15.22 -8.12
C GLU A 272 -1.75 15.03 -6.74
N ASN A 273 -2.20 14.05 -5.96
CA ASN A 273 -1.59 13.76 -4.66
C ASN A 273 -0.18 13.17 -4.81
N ILE A 274 0.08 12.38 -5.86
CA ILE A 274 1.42 11.85 -6.14
C ILE A 274 2.37 12.96 -6.58
N GLU A 275 1.91 13.89 -7.42
CA GLU A 275 2.68 15.07 -7.80
C GLU A 275 3.01 15.93 -6.57
N LYS A 276 2.05 16.08 -5.66
CA LYS A 276 2.29 16.73 -4.36
C LYS A 276 3.35 16.02 -3.52
N LEU A 277 3.40 14.69 -3.50
CA LEU A 277 4.49 13.97 -2.79
C LEU A 277 5.86 14.29 -3.39
N THR A 278 5.93 14.48 -4.70
CA THR A 278 7.17 14.83 -5.41
C THR A 278 7.64 16.23 -5.03
N SER A 279 6.72 17.19 -4.84
CA SER A 279 7.06 18.57 -4.51
C SER A 279 7.40 18.82 -3.04
N LEU A 280 7.07 17.89 -2.15
CA LEU A 280 7.29 18.05 -0.70
C LEU A 280 8.72 17.74 -0.25
N SER A 281 9.39 16.79 -0.90
CA SER A 281 10.71 16.34 -0.46
C SER A 281 11.51 15.81 -1.64
N ASP A 282 12.70 16.37 -1.82
CA ASP A 282 13.68 15.86 -2.77
C ASP A 282 14.37 14.63 -2.18
N LEU A 283 14.52 13.58 -2.99
CA LEU A 283 15.35 12.43 -2.64
C LEU A 283 16.83 12.84 -2.77
N ALA A 284 17.36 13.51 -1.75
CA ALA A 284 18.72 14.04 -1.78
C ALA A 284 19.79 12.95 -1.63
N SER A 285 19.52 11.89 -0.85
CA SER A 285 20.43 10.78 -0.61
C SER A 285 19.65 9.55 -0.09
N ASP A 286 20.16 8.37 -0.41
CA ASP A 286 19.73 7.07 0.10
C ASP A 286 20.51 6.60 1.35
N ASP A 287 21.40 7.44 1.89
CA ASP A 287 22.21 7.16 3.09
C ASP A 287 21.41 7.24 4.40
N ASP A 288 20.13 7.63 4.35
CA ASP A 288 19.29 7.68 5.55
C ASP A 288 19.15 6.25 6.13
N PRO A 289 19.47 6.02 7.42
CA PRO A 289 19.45 4.69 8.02
C PRO A 289 18.07 4.02 8.02
N ARG A 290 16.99 4.78 7.77
CA ARG A 290 15.63 4.26 7.63
C ARG A 290 15.38 3.68 6.23
N ILE A 291 16.22 4.01 5.25
CA ILE A 291 16.23 3.38 3.92
C ILE A 291 17.08 2.11 4.01
N ARG A 292 16.46 0.96 3.75
CA ARG A 292 17.08 -0.35 3.98
C ARG A 292 16.79 -1.28 2.82
N GLU A 293 17.68 -2.23 2.57
CA GLU A 293 17.39 -3.34 1.65
C GLU A 293 16.26 -4.21 2.22
N MET A 294 15.39 -4.70 1.35
CA MET A 294 14.25 -5.55 1.74
C MET A 294 14.69 -7.00 1.94
N THR A 295 15.47 -7.29 2.97
CA THR A 295 15.88 -8.68 3.29
C THR A 295 14.92 -9.36 4.25
N ASP A 296 14.92 -10.70 4.24
CA ASP A 296 14.13 -11.48 5.19
C ASP A 296 14.52 -11.19 6.64
N GLU A 297 15.81 -10.94 6.94
CA GLU A 297 16.27 -10.58 8.28
C GLU A 297 15.70 -9.24 8.76
N GLU A 298 15.74 -8.21 7.92
CA GLU A 298 15.24 -6.87 8.25
C GLU A 298 13.72 -6.92 8.46
N GLN A 299 12.98 -7.57 7.54
CA GLN A 299 11.53 -7.75 7.65
C GLN A 299 11.17 -8.54 8.91
N HIS A 300 11.90 -9.61 9.23
CA HIS A 300 11.65 -10.41 10.43
C HIS A 300 11.87 -9.61 11.72
N GLY A 301 12.88 -8.73 11.75
CA GLY A 301 13.12 -7.81 12.86
C GLY A 301 11.91 -6.90 13.11
N VAL A 302 11.43 -6.23 12.07
CA VAL A 302 10.27 -5.33 12.13
C VAL A 302 8.98 -6.10 12.45
N ASP A 303 8.79 -7.29 11.90
CA ASP A 303 7.61 -8.12 12.17
C ASP A 303 7.51 -8.57 13.64
N ARG A 304 8.64 -8.91 14.27
CA ARG A 304 8.67 -9.22 15.71
C ARG A 304 8.29 -7.99 16.54
N TYR A 305 8.82 -6.82 16.17
CA TYR A 305 8.48 -5.56 16.81
C TYR A 305 6.98 -5.25 16.69
N PHE A 306 6.40 -5.28 15.48
CA PHE A 306 4.97 -5.03 15.24
C PHE A 306 4.05 -6.01 15.96
N ARG A 307 4.44 -7.28 16.07
CA ARG A 307 3.67 -8.27 16.84
C ARG A 307 3.50 -7.86 18.30
N VAL A 308 4.58 -7.39 18.94
CA VAL A 308 4.54 -6.92 20.33
C VAL A 308 3.71 -5.64 20.44
N VAL A 309 3.82 -4.70 19.49
CA VAL A 309 2.99 -3.49 19.48
C VAL A 309 1.50 -3.84 19.39
N LEU A 310 1.10 -4.77 18.51
CA LEU A 310 -0.29 -5.23 18.42
C LEU A 310 -0.79 -5.86 19.72
N GLU A 311 0.04 -6.66 20.40
CA GLU A 311 -0.29 -7.27 21.70
C GLU A 311 -0.49 -6.18 22.75
N ILE A 312 0.39 -5.17 22.81
CA ILE A 312 0.24 -4.00 23.69
C ILE A 312 -1.07 -3.26 23.40
N MET A 313 -1.39 -3.00 22.13
CA MET A 313 -2.64 -2.34 21.74
C MET A 313 -3.88 -3.15 22.14
N LEU A 314 -3.80 -4.49 22.08
CA LEU A 314 -4.87 -5.37 22.58
C LEU A 314 -4.98 -5.29 24.11
N MET A 315 -3.86 -5.39 24.84
CA MET A 315 -3.85 -5.34 26.30
C MET A 315 -4.35 -3.98 26.83
N LYS A 316 -3.95 -2.86 26.20
CA LYS A 316 -4.48 -1.52 26.52
C LYS A 316 -6.00 -1.46 26.33
N ARG A 317 -6.52 -2.05 25.25
CA ARG A 317 -7.97 -2.13 25.03
C ARG A 317 -8.67 -2.99 26.08
N ILE A 318 -8.11 -4.15 26.45
CA ILE A 318 -8.69 -4.99 27.50
C ILE A 318 -8.70 -4.23 28.84
N ASN A 319 -7.58 -3.58 29.21
CA ASN A 319 -7.46 -2.79 30.44
C ASN A 319 -8.49 -1.65 30.52
N GLU A 320 -8.61 -0.85 29.45
CA GLU A 320 -9.63 0.20 29.34
C GLU A 320 -11.07 -0.33 29.34
N ALA A 321 -11.31 -1.54 28.84
CA ALA A 321 -12.64 -2.17 28.91
C ALA A 321 -12.96 -2.58 30.35
N MET A 322 -11.99 -3.17 31.05
CA MET A 322 -12.13 -3.58 32.45
C MET A 322 -12.33 -2.37 33.36
N SER A 323 -11.59 -1.27 33.15
CA SER A 323 -11.74 -0.05 33.97
C SER A 323 -13.14 0.57 33.90
N LYS A 324 -13.86 0.38 32.77
CA LYS A 324 -15.26 0.82 32.64
C LYS A 324 -16.27 -0.12 33.32
N ILE A 325 -15.87 -1.36 33.60
CA ILE A 325 -16.69 -2.38 34.27
C ILE A 325 -16.54 -2.31 35.78
N THR A 326 -15.38 -1.90 36.31
CA THR A 326 -15.12 -1.80 37.75
C THR A 326 -16.13 -0.90 38.47
N ASP A 327 -16.70 0.09 37.78
CA ASP A 327 -17.79 0.94 38.30
C ASP A 327 -19.13 0.19 38.46
N ARG A 328 -19.24 -1.07 38.00
CA ARG A 328 -20.46 -1.88 37.92
C ARG A 328 -20.21 -3.36 38.23
N GLN A 329 -19.76 -3.71 39.44
CA GLN A 329 -19.68 -5.10 39.99
C GLN A 329 -19.62 -6.24 38.93
N GLY A 330 -18.67 -6.16 37.99
CA GLY A 330 -18.57 -7.12 36.90
C GLY A 330 -17.86 -8.39 37.33
N THR A 331 -18.10 -9.49 36.62
CA THR A 331 -17.35 -10.73 36.80
C THR A 331 -16.63 -11.06 35.50
N VAL A 332 -15.33 -11.36 35.57
CA VAL A 332 -14.52 -11.68 34.39
C VAL A 332 -14.39 -13.19 34.25
N LEU A 333 -14.75 -13.70 33.06
CA LEU A 333 -14.52 -15.10 32.68
C LEU A 333 -13.16 -15.20 31.98
N SER A 334 -12.20 -15.89 32.61
CA SER A 334 -10.91 -16.20 31.98
C SER A 334 -10.92 -17.62 31.41
N LEU A 335 -10.56 -17.75 30.13
CA LEU A 335 -10.31 -19.04 29.46
C LEU A 335 -8.80 -19.28 29.47
N ALA A 336 -8.32 -20.06 30.44
CA ALA A 336 -6.92 -20.48 30.47
C ALA A 336 -6.66 -21.52 29.37
N LYS A 337 -5.52 -21.38 28.67
CA LYS A 337 -5.08 -22.31 27.61
C LYS A 337 -4.92 -23.71 28.22
N GLY A 338 -5.80 -24.65 27.85
CA GLY A 338 -5.83 -26.03 28.36
C GLY A 338 -6.86 -26.34 29.46
N SER A 339 -7.62 -25.36 29.93
CA SER A 339 -8.75 -25.58 30.86
C SER A 339 -10.08 -25.58 30.09
N MET A 340 -10.85 -26.67 30.18
CA MET A 340 -12.21 -26.74 29.60
C MET A 340 -13.23 -25.86 30.32
N LEU A 341 -12.95 -25.43 31.56
CA LEU A 341 -13.85 -24.59 32.35
C LEU A 341 -13.28 -23.18 32.53
N PRO A 342 -14.09 -22.13 32.30
CA PRO A 342 -13.68 -20.76 32.57
C PRO A 342 -13.51 -20.55 34.07
N LYS A 343 -12.39 -19.96 34.48
CA LYS A 343 -12.21 -19.52 35.88
C LYS A 343 -12.82 -18.14 36.03
N LEU A 344 -13.79 -18.00 36.94
CA LEU A 344 -14.24 -16.70 37.42
C LEU A 344 -13.16 -16.12 38.32
N GLY A 345 -12.63 -14.95 37.97
CA GLY A 345 -11.72 -14.16 38.80
C GLY A 345 -12.35 -12.82 39.16
N SER A 346 -11.79 -12.16 40.17
CA SER A 346 -12.13 -10.76 40.46
C SER A 346 -11.64 -9.87 39.30
N VAL A 347 -12.32 -8.73 39.07
CA VAL A 347 -11.91 -7.75 38.05
C VAL A 347 -10.54 -7.19 38.39
N GLU A 348 -10.25 -7.04 39.69
CA GLU A 348 -8.97 -6.54 40.20
C GLU A 348 -7.80 -7.48 39.84
N ASP A 349 -7.95 -8.78 40.05
CA ASP A 349 -6.90 -9.77 39.74
C ASP A 349 -6.63 -9.84 38.22
N ALA A 350 -7.70 -9.78 37.42
CA ALA A 350 -7.59 -9.75 35.96
C ALA A 350 -6.90 -8.45 35.48
N SER A 351 -7.27 -7.31 36.06
CA SER A 351 -6.65 -6.02 35.77
C SER A 351 -5.16 -6.02 36.11
N LEU A 352 -4.78 -6.53 37.28
CA LEU A 352 -3.38 -6.64 37.70
C LEU A 352 -2.57 -7.54 36.75
N THR A 353 -3.16 -8.66 36.31
CA THR A 353 -2.52 -9.58 35.35
C THR A 353 -2.28 -8.88 34.01
N VAL A 354 -3.27 -8.17 33.48
CA VAL A 354 -3.14 -7.42 32.21
C VAL A 354 -2.12 -6.30 32.34
N GLN A 355 -2.11 -5.55 33.44
CA GLN A 355 -1.12 -4.49 33.68
C GLN A 355 0.31 -5.04 33.81
N THR A 356 0.47 -6.18 34.47
CA THR A 356 1.78 -6.85 34.61
C THR A 356 2.29 -7.28 33.24
N ARG A 357 1.45 -7.94 32.44
CA ARG A 357 1.78 -8.34 31.07
C ARG A 357 2.08 -7.14 30.18
N LEU A 358 1.31 -6.06 30.31
CA LEU A 358 1.53 -4.83 29.56
C LEU A 358 2.91 -4.23 29.86
N LYS A 359 3.32 -4.16 31.14
CA LYS A 359 4.67 -3.70 31.52
C LYS A 359 5.77 -4.60 30.96
N GLU A 360 5.57 -5.92 31.00
CA GLU A 360 6.52 -6.88 30.42
C GLU A 360 6.68 -6.66 28.91
N LEU A 361 5.57 -6.52 28.18
CA LEU A 361 5.57 -6.27 26.74
C LEU A 361 6.20 -4.92 26.39
N GLU A 362 5.93 -3.86 27.17
CA GLU A 362 6.56 -2.55 26.98
C GLU A 362 8.08 -2.60 27.24
N GLY A 363 8.54 -3.47 28.13
CA GLY A 363 9.96 -3.78 28.30
C GLY A 363 10.53 -4.48 27.07
N GLN A 364 9.90 -5.57 26.62
CA GLN A 364 10.30 -6.31 25.42
C GLN A 364 10.32 -5.43 24.16
N LEU A 365 9.39 -4.49 24.05
CA LEU A 365 9.31 -3.58 22.91
C LEU A 365 10.57 -2.70 22.80
N LYS A 366 11.11 -2.24 23.93
CA LYS A 366 12.35 -1.44 23.96
C LYS A 366 13.54 -2.24 23.45
N ASP A 367 13.63 -3.51 23.85
CA ASP A 367 14.72 -4.41 23.45
C ASP A 367 14.62 -4.84 21.97
N LEU A 368 13.39 -4.87 21.43
CA LEU A 368 13.13 -5.21 20.02
C LEU A 368 13.21 -4.02 19.08
N LYS A 369 13.38 -2.80 19.60
CA LYS A 369 13.48 -1.60 18.77
C LYS A 369 14.71 -1.70 17.86
N PRO A 370 14.57 -1.54 16.53
CA PRO A 370 15.71 -1.70 15.63
C PRO A 370 16.83 -0.69 15.92
N ARG A 371 18.09 -1.15 15.90
CA ARG A 371 19.26 -0.33 16.24
C ARG A 371 19.39 0.91 15.36
N TRP A 372 19.21 0.74 14.05
CA TRP A 372 19.24 1.85 13.08
C TRP A 372 18.23 2.95 13.39
N TRP A 373 17.08 2.61 13.98
CA TRP A 373 16.10 3.60 14.39
C TRP A 373 16.55 4.36 15.64
N VAL A 374 17.15 3.66 16.61
CA VAL A 374 17.72 4.30 17.81
C VAL A 374 18.83 5.26 17.42
N GLU A 375 19.74 4.84 16.54
CA GLU A 375 20.82 5.68 16.00
C GLU A 375 20.25 6.91 15.27
N TRP A 376 19.18 6.74 14.49
CA TRP A 376 18.49 7.85 13.83
C TRP A 376 17.86 8.84 14.82
N GLU A 377 17.22 8.35 15.89
CA GLU A 377 16.65 9.20 16.94
C GLU A 377 17.74 10.01 17.65
N GLU A 378 18.86 9.36 18.00
CA GLU A 378 20.01 10.01 18.64
C GLU A 378 20.64 11.08 17.74
N ALA A 379 20.86 10.75 16.46
CA ALA A 379 21.39 11.69 15.48
C ALA A 379 20.45 12.89 15.28
N SER A 380 19.14 12.66 15.24
CA SER A 380 18.13 13.71 15.05
C SER A 380 18.01 14.63 16.27
N CYS A 381 18.18 14.11 17.48
CA CYS A 381 18.21 14.92 18.71
C CYS A 381 19.50 15.74 18.86
N SER A 382 20.60 15.32 18.24
CA SER A 382 21.91 15.98 18.37
C SER A 382 22.12 17.17 17.43
N LYS A 383 21.27 17.35 16.41
CA LYS A 383 21.38 18.48 15.48
C LYS A 383 21.01 19.77 16.24
N PRO A 384 21.94 20.73 16.41
CA PRO A 384 21.64 22.00 17.05
C PRO A 384 20.52 22.69 16.28
N GLU A 385 19.56 23.29 17.01
CA GLU A 385 18.52 24.11 16.40
C GLU A 385 19.19 25.08 15.42
N PRO A 386 18.70 25.19 14.17
CA PRO A 386 19.25 26.14 13.23
C PRO A 386 19.16 27.51 13.89
N SER A 387 20.33 28.06 14.24
CA SER A 387 20.43 29.36 14.90
C SER A 387 19.64 30.35 14.05
N ASP A 388 18.60 30.94 14.65
CA ASP A 388 17.78 31.98 14.03
C ASP A 388 18.68 33.07 13.43
N GLN A 389 19.03 32.93 12.15
CA GLN A 389 19.65 34.00 11.38
C GLN A 389 18.53 34.97 11.03
N LYS A 390 18.35 35.92 11.94
CA LYS A 390 17.53 37.12 11.75
C LYS A 390 18.08 38.04 10.67
#